data_AF-A0A9D1JMI4-F1
#
_entry.id   AF-A0A9D1JMI4-F1
#
_cell.length_a   1.000
_cell.length_b   1.000
_cell.length_c   1.000
_cell.angle_alpha   90.00
_cell.angle_beta   90.00
_cell.angle_gamma   90.00
#
_symmetry.space_group_name_H-M   'P 1'
#
loop_
_entity.id
_entity.type
_entity.pdbx_description
1 polymer ?
#
loop_
_entity_poly.entity_id
_entity_poly.type
_entity_poly.pdbx_seq_one_letter_code
_entity_poly.pdbx_strand_id
1 'polypeptide(L)' 'MMDESFFVIKDKFNIRRITPMECLALQGFPPSFTFPSTVSMRGQYKQVGNAVCETLVLRIITELK' A
#
# COMPACT_ATOMS: atom_id res chain seq x y z
N MET A 1 1.42 8.16 -22.26
CA MET A 1 0.29 7.97 -21.32
C MET A 1 0.63 6.71 -20.54
N MET A 2 0.91 6.85 -19.24
CA MET A 2 1.56 5.80 -18.45
C MET A 2 0.78 4.49 -18.53
N ASP A 3 1.50 3.42 -18.85
CA ASP A 3 1.07 2.04 -18.73
C ASP A 3 0.75 1.79 -17.25
N GLU A 4 -0.53 1.73 -16.90
CA GLU A 4 -0.98 1.36 -15.55
C GLU A 4 -0.61 -0.11 -15.35
N SER A 5 0.59 -0.35 -14.82
CA SER A 5 1.05 -1.67 -14.41
C SER A 5 0.18 -2.12 -13.22
N PHE A 6 -0.95 -2.77 -13.50
CA PHE A 6 -1.90 -3.18 -12.47
C PHE A 6 -1.30 -4.32 -11.64
N PHE A 7 -1.19 -4.13 -10.33
CA PHE A 7 -0.90 -5.22 -9.41
C PHE A 7 -2.12 -6.15 -9.29
N VAL A 8 -1.94 -7.39 -9.72
CA VAL A 8 -3.00 -8.40 -9.86
C VAL A 8 -2.70 -9.60 -8.95
N ILE A 9 -3.68 -10.02 -8.14
CA ILE A 9 -3.66 -11.28 -7.39
C ILE A 9 -4.56 -12.29 -8.11
N LYS A 10 -4.09 -13.54 -8.25
CA LYS A 10 -4.91 -14.67 -8.70
C LYS A 10 -5.49 -15.38 -7.47
N ASP A 11 -6.82 -15.42 -7.35
CA ASP A 11 -7.51 -16.21 -6.32
C ASP A 11 -8.35 -17.34 -6.95
N LYS A 12 -9.02 -18.13 -6.11
CA LYS A 12 -9.88 -19.25 -6.54
C LYS A 12 -11.10 -18.80 -7.37
N PHE A 13 -11.35 -17.50 -7.46
CA PHE A 13 -12.49 -16.84 -8.09
C PHE A 13 -12.09 -15.83 -9.19
N ASN A 14 -10.86 -15.91 -9.74
CA ASN A 14 -10.25 -15.13 -10.83
C ASN A 14 -9.17 -14.10 -10.41
N ILE A 15 -8.78 -13.24 -11.36
CA ILE A 15 -7.84 -12.13 -11.18
C ILE A 15 -8.58 -10.98 -10.48
N ARG A 16 -8.03 -10.51 -9.35
CA ARG A 16 -8.54 -9.32 -8.66
C ARG A 16 -7.44 -8.29 -8.39
N ARG A 17 -7.86 -7.06 -8.12
CA ARG A 17 -6.98 -5.97 -7.68
C ARG A 17 -6.50 -6.23 -6.25
N ILE A 18 -5.26 -5.87 -5.97
CA ILE A 18 -4.74 -5.79 -4.59
C ILE A 18 -5.54 -4.75 -3.82
N THR A 19 -5.98 -5.09 -2.61
CA THR A 19 -6.71 -4.15 -1.73
C THR A 19 -5.77 -3.13 -1.10
N PRO A 20 -6.26 -1.95 -0.65
CA PRO A 20 -5.40 -0.96 0.01
C PRO A 20 -4.69 -1.53 1.25
N MET A 21 -5.34 -2.44 1.97
CA MET A 21 -4.78 -3.11 3.14
C MET A 21 -3.63 -4.06 2.79
N GLU A 22 -3.76 -4.81 1.69
CA GLU A 22 -2.67 -5.65 1.20
C GLU A 22 -1.48 -4.81 0.72
N CYS A 23 -1.75 -3.68 0.05
CA CYS A 23 -0.69 -2.74 -0.34
C CYS A 23 0.07 -2.18 0.88
N LEU A 24 -0.63 -1.82 1.95
CA LEU A 24 -0.01 -1.38 3.21
C LEU A 24 0.85 -2.48 3.85
N ALA A 25 0.33 -3.70 3.90
CA ALA A 25 1.08 -4.84 4.42
C ALA A 25 2.37 -5.09 3.61
N LEU A 26 2.30 -4.98 2.28
CA LEU A 26 3.49 -5.09 1.41
C LEU A 26 4.50 -3.97 1.64
N GLN A 27 4.05 -2.77 2.02
CA GLN A 27 4.91 -1.64 2.38
C GLN A 27 5.50 -1.75 3.79
N GLY A 28 5.09 -2.74 4.57
CA GLY A 28 5.58 -3.01 5.92
C GLY A 28 4.82 -2.27 7.02
N PHE A 29 3.66 -1.69 6.73
CA PHE A 29 2.84 -1.04 7.76
C PHE A 29 2.32 -2.06 8.80
N PRO A 30 2.09 -1.63 10.05
CA PRO A 30 1.56 -2.50 11.08
C PRO A 30 0.14 -2.97 10.75
N PRO A 31 -0.23 -4.21 11.09
CA PRO A 31 -1.56 -4.77 10.78
C PRO A 31 -2.71 -4.05 11.51
N SER A 32 -2.40 -3.27 12.55
CA SER A 32 -3.35 -2.43 13.26
C SER A 32 -3.68 -1.10 12.55
N PHE A 33 -2.93 -0.73 11.50
CA PHE A 33 -3.19 0.49 10.76
C PHE A 33 -4.53 0.36 10.01
N THR A 34 -5.40 1.36 10.13
CA THR A 34 -6.68 1.40 9.43
C THR A 34 -6.95 2.80 8.93
N PHE A 35 -7.67 2.91 7.80
CA PHE A 35 -8.11 4.19 7.29
C PHE A 35 -9.34 4.69 8.06
N PRO A 36 -9.47 6.01 8.31
CA PRO A 36 -10.70 6.58 8.81
C PRO A 36 -11.88 6.25 7.89
N SER A 37 -13.07 6.03 8.46
CA SER A 37 -14.30 5.73 7.71
C SER A 37 -14.72 6.84 6.73
N THR A 38 -14.18 8.05 6.89
CA THR A 38 -14.40 9.20 6.01
C THR A 38 -13.61 9.12 4.70
N VAL A 39 -12.60 8.26 4.60
CA VAL A 39 -11.74 8.14 3.42
C VAL A 39 -12.32 7.12 2.44
N SER A 40 -12.71 7.60 1.25
CA SER A 40 -13.20 6.73 0.17
C SER A 40 -12.14 5.74 -0.29
N MET A 41 -12.56 4.59 -0.86
CA MET A 41 -11.65 3.57 -1.40
C MET A 41 -10.61 4.15 -2.38
N ARG A 42 -11.04 5.04 -3.28
CA ARG A 42 -10.13 5.71 -4.22
C ARG A 42 -9.10 6.58 -3.49
N GLY A 43 -9.53 7.27 -2.43
CA GLY A 43 -8.65 8.05 -1.56
C GLY A 43 -7.62 7.17 -0.86
N GLN A 44 -8.03 6.00 -0.37
CA GLN A 44 -7.12 5.02 0.25
C GLN A 44 -6.06 4.56 -0.74
N TYR A 45 -6.44 4.13 -1.95
CA TYR A 45 -5.46 3.75 -2.99
C TYR A 45 -4.48 4.88 -3.30
N LYS A 46 -4.95 6.13 -3.38
CA LYS A 46 -4.07 7.29 -3.60
C LYS A 46 -3.10 7.50 -2.43
N GLN A 47 -3.57 7.39 -1.19
CA GLN A 47 -2.71 7.54 -0.01
C GLN A 47 -1.67 6.44 0.07
N VAL A 48 -2.05 5.19 -0.19
CA VAL A 48 -1.10 4.06 -0.21
C VAL A 48 -0.09 4.19 -1.34
N GLY A 49 -0.51 4.64 -2.52
CA GLY A 49 0.41 4.89 -3.63
C GLY A 49 1.41 6.03 -3.37
N ASN A 50 1.03 7.00 -2.54
CA ASN A 50 1.90 8.11 -2.13
C ASN A 50 2.71 7.79 -0.86
N ALA A 51 2.43 6.69 -0.17
CA ALA A 51 3.13 6.29 1.03
C ALA A 51 4.51 5.69 0.70
N VAL A 52 5.43 5.78 1.67
CA VAL A 52 6.77 5.22 1.57
C VAL A 52 6.87 4.03 2.52
N CYS A 53 7.61 3.00 2.12
CA CYS A 53 7.82 1.81 2.94
C CYS A 53 8.48 2.18 4.28
N GLU A 54 7.86 1.77 5.39
CA GLU A 54 8.33 2.05 6.75
C GLU A 54 9.77 1.57 6.96
N THR A 55 10.07 0.37 6.47
CA THR A 55 11.40 -0.25 6.58
C THR A 55 12.50 0.56 5.90
N LEU A 56 12.19 1.26 4.80
CA LEU A 56 13.15 2.12 4.11
C LEU A 56 13.44 3.38 4.92
N VAL A 57 12.40 4.01 5.48
CA VAL A 57 12.53 5.20 6.32
C VAL A 57 13.40 4.90 7.55
N LEU A 58 13.17 3.76 8.21
CA LEU A 58 13.97 3.33 9.36
C LEU A 58 15.45 3.13 9.01
N ARG A 59 15.76 2.56 7.84
CA ARG A 59 17.14 2.42 7.36
C ARG A 59 17.80 3.78 7.15
N ILE A 60 17.13 4.69 6.45
CA ILE A 60 17.67 6.05 6.20
C ILE A 60 17.95 6.77 7.52
N ILE A 61 17.03 6.71 8.48
CA ILE A 61 17.23 7.33 9.80
C ILE A 61 18.43 6.72 10.54
N THR A 62 18.68 5.42 10.37
CA THR A 62 19.82 4.75 11.00
C THR A 62 21.15 5.20 10.40
N GLU A 63 21.21 5.39 9.08
CA GLU A 63 22.42 5.86 8.37
C GLU A 63 22.70 7.36 8.56
N LEU A 64 21.70 8.15 8.98
CA LEU A 64 21.83 9.58 9.28
C LEU A 64 22.31 9.89 10.71
N LYS A 65 22.45 8.87 11.57
CA LYS A 65 23.00 8.99 12.92
C LYS A 65 24.51 8.77 12.92
#